data_AF-A0AAW1NMI8-F1
#
_entry.id   AF-A0AAW1NMI8-F1
#
_cell.length_a   1.000
_cell.length_b   1.000
_cell.length_c   1.000
_cell.angle_alpha   90.00
_cell.angle_beta   90.00
_cell.angle_gamma   90.00
#
_symmetry.space_group_name_H-M   'P 1'
#
loop_
_entity.id
_entity.type
_entity.pdbx_description
1 polymer ?
#
loop_
_entity_poly.entity_id
_entity_poly.type
_entity_poly.pdbx_seq_one_letter_code
_entity_poly.pdbx_strand_id
1 'polypeptide(L)'
;MLLVLFVGLPACRAQALGIREQQYQELDRLREAAKRHPDYQHHLELAMHLHSLDQQYPDGGTRIAEAEQAYRDAVDATSSPAAAAAVLSNLAALLLSAGRLNECLSVIDDCLKISTGAHLQQTVFFAGALFNRGKALGQLGRPEAATAAFEAAIAASRRVSPGTFTKAYASLSKFSDAHIAEMDAAAQYLQLQEGGARLAGTGGGTAGKKRRRQNKEADLVAEWQWLKDTPPIDQSWLHFALFAAYQTKGDYSTAWRYLAKANDIHRSVQQYTRDQDTKLSRAILDAFPKPHVQDSPLKPEKLDPYPLYLQGQAGHDSQVPVFVVGMPRSGSTLVEQILASHTMAFGAGEDTALAPLLPELTGVLGGGGSRTKPEPRRVAAVGAKYVAIMQEKARQRHEMEANKSSDPVSPHQPYQRIVDKMLRNAFNLGHIAIMLPAAKVLHVKRHPMDVALSCYAQPFEGRGTPWAWSLDDIAHQIQLTHDMMKHWTNILPEGRIMDVPYEALVANQEATSREILKFVGLTWESGVLKFHETVRSVQTASLGQVRQKLYTSAVGKWRRYEEQLQPVYEQLQPLIEEYEAQLQALDVAASQHVGAKDEL
;
A
#
# COMPACT_ATOMS: atom_id res chain seq x y z
N MET A 1 -8.83 10.14 2.62
CA MET A 1 -7.97 9.92 1.43
C MET A 1 -8.52 10.48 0.09
N LEU A 2 -9.69 11.13 0.06
CA LEU A 2 -10.12 12.02 -1.03
C LEU A 2 -9.35 13.35 -0.97
N LEU A 3 -8.03 13.30 -1.19
CA LEU A 3 -7.19 14.48 -1.40
C LEU A 3 -6.84 14.63 -2.89
N VAL A 4 -7.56 13.92 -3.76
CA VAL A 4 -7.65 14.30 -5.16
C VAL A 4 -8.66 15.44 -5.23
N LEU A 5 -8.12 16.65 -5.41
CA LEU A 5 -8.76 17.81 -5.99
C LEU A 5 -10.29 17.71 -6.13
N PHE A 6 -11.01 18.32 -5.18
CA PHE A 6 -12.38 18.81 -5.39
C PHE A 6 -12.38 20.02 -6.36
N VAL A 7 -11.74 19.86 -7.51
CA VAL A 7 -11.79 20.81 -8.62
C VAL A 7 -12.91 20.31 -9.52
N GLY A 8 -14.16 20.60 -9.15
CA GLY A 8 -15.30 20.38 -10.04
C GLY A 8 -16.67 20.22 -9.40
N LEU A 9 -16.79 19.81 -8.13
CA LEU A 9 -18.11 19.56 -7.49
C LEU A 9 -18.29 20.40 -6.22
N PRO A 10 -19.05 21.52 -6.29
CA PRO A 10 -19.29 22.44 -5.17
C PRO A 10 -19.88 21.76 -3.93
N ALA A 11 -20.77 20.78 -4.11
CA ALA A 11 -21.50 20.12 -3.03
C ALA A 11 -20.59 19.22 -2.16
N CYS A 12 -19.73 18.40 -2.77
CA CYS A 12 -18.82 17.54 -2.00
C CYS A 12 -17.71 18.35 -1.29
N ARG A 13 -17.32 19.49 -1.86
CA ARG A 13 -16.34 20.41 -1.26
C ARG A 13 -16.86 21.01 0.05
N ALA A 14 -18.12 21.46 0.11
CA ALA A 14 -18.70 22.07 1.30
C ALA A 14 -18.85 21.06 2.46
N GLN A 15 -19.31 19.84 2.17
CA GLN A 15 -19.52 18.80 3.19
C GLN A 15 -18.18 18.29 3.76
N ALA A 16 -17.17 18.07 2.91
CA ALA A 16 -15.84 17.65 3.36
C ALA A 16 -15.11 18.74 4.17
N LEU A 17 -15.29 20.01 3.80
CA LEU A 17 -14.75 21.14 4.56
C LEU A 17 -15.42 21.27 5.94
N GLY A 18 -16.75 21.13 6.03
CA GLY A 18 -17.47 21.20 7.31
C GLY A 18 -17.11 20.06 8.27
N ILE A 19 -16.99 18.82 7.77
CA ILE A 19 -16.54 17.68 8.59
C ILE A 19 -15.11 17.92 9.09
N ARG A 20 -14.22 18.41 8.22
CA ARG A 20 -12.84 18.69 8.59
C ARG A 20 -12.74 19.77 9.68
N GLU A 21 -13.52 20.84 9.57
CA GLU A 21 -13.53 21.93 10.55
C GLU A 21 -14.00 21.45 11.95
N GLN A 22 -15.05 20.63 12.01
CA GLN A 22 -15.51 20.03 13.27
C GLN A 22 -14.43 19.15 13.92
N GLN A 23 -13.70 18.36 13.13
CA GLN A 23 -12.64 17.51 13.63
C GLN A 23 -11.46 18.31 14.22
N TYR A 24 -11.14 19.47 13.64
CA TYR A 24 -10.10 20.36 14.16
C TYR A 24 -10.55 21.10 15.42
N GLN A 25 -11.80 21.55 15.49
CA GLN A 25 -12.36 22.14 16.71
C GLN A 25 -12.33 21.16 17.88
N GLU A 26 -12.65 19.89 17.62
CA GLU A 26 -12.57 18.85 18.65
C GLU A 26 -11.12 18.58 19.07
N LEU A 27 -10.18 18.57 18.13
CA LEU A 27 -8.76 18.43 18.45
C LEU A 27 -8.26 19.55 19.38
N ASP A 28 -8.66 20.80 19.12
CA ASP A 28 -8.28 21.93 19.98
C ASP A 28 -8.89 21.83 21.39
N ARG A 29 -10.12 21.31 21.51
CA ARG A 29 -10.74 21.01 22.81
C ARG A 29 -9.96 19.94 23.57
N LEU A 30 -9.59 18.84 22.91
CA LEU A 30 -8.83 17.75 23.54
C LEU A 30 -7.44 18.20 23.99
N ARG A 31 -6.75 19.01 23.19
CA ARG A 31 -5.46 19.63 23.56
C ARG A 31 -5.57 20.45 24.84
N GLU A 32 -6.60 21.27 24.91
CA GLU A 32 -6.83 22.14 26.06
C GLU A 32 -7.25 21.34 27.30
N ALA A 33 -8.05 20.29 27.13
CA ALA A 33 -8.42 19.39 28.21
C ALA A 33 -7.20 18.66 28.80
N ALA A 34 -6.34 18.08 27.96
CA ALA A 34 -5.10 17.42 28.39
C ALA A 34 -4.12 18.37 29.08
N LYS A 35 -4.09 19.66 28.69
CA LYS A 35 -3.29 20.68 29.38
C LYS A 35 -3.83 21.03 30.77
N ARG A 36 -5.14 21.15 30.91
CA ARG A 36 -5.79 21.49 32.20
C ARG A 36 -5.81 20.31 33.17
N HIS A 37 -5.96 19.10 32.62
CA HIS A 37 -6.09 17.85 33.35
C HIS A 37 -5.11 16.83 32.75
N PRO A 38 -3.81 16.88 33.12
CA PRO A 38 -2.78 16.01 32.58
C PRO A 38 -2.85 14.61 33.22
N ASP A 39 -4.00 13.96 33.10
CA ASP A 39 -4.24 12.59 33.56
C ASP A 39 -4.26 11.60 32.40
N TYR A 40 -4.22 10.30 32.75
CA TYR A 40 -4.21 9.19 31.80
C TYR A 40 -5.31 9.30 30.72
N GLN A 41 -6.52 9.68 31.12
CA GLN A 41 -7.68 9.60 30.23
C GLN A 41 -7.63 10.71 29.17
N HIS A 42 -7.35 11.94 29.57
CA HIS A 42 -7.27 13.06 28.63
C HIS A 42 -6.10 12.92 27.65
N HIS A 43 -4.95 12.43 28.11
CA HIS A 43 -3.82 12.15 27.23
C HIS A 43 -4.15 11.03 26.23
N LEU A 44 -4.81 9.95 26.67
CA LEU A 44 -5.21 8.86 25.79
C LEU A 44 -6.24 9.30 24.73
N GLU A 45 -7.25 10.09 25.12
CA GLU A 45 -8.27 10.61 24.21
C GLU A 45 -7.64 11.51 23.12
N LEU A 46 -6.75 12.43 23.52
CA LEU A 46 -6.00 13.27 22.58
C LEU A 46 -5.17 12.42 21.61
N ALA A 47 -4.42 11.43 22.12
CA ALA A 47 -3.56 10.57 21.32
C ALA A 47 -4.37 9.75 20.31
N MET A 48 -5.47 9.14 20.74
CA MET A 48 -6.37 8.36 19.87
C MET A 48 -7.02 9.22 18.80
N HIS A 49 -7.44 10.45 19.12
CA HIS A 49 -8.02 11.37 18.15
C HIS A 49 -7.00 11.80 17.09
N LEU A 50 -5.79 12.20 17.51
CA LEU A 50 -4.70 12.55 16.60
C LEU A 50 -4.33 11.38 15.68
N HIS A 51 -4.19 10.17 16.23
CA HIS A 51 -3.90 8.96 15.46
C HIS A 51 -5.02 8.67 14.44
N SER A 52 -6.29 8.75 14.86
CA SER A 52 -7.43 8.58 13.97
C SER A 52 -7.46 9.61 12.84
N LEU A 53 -7.17 10.88 13.16
CA LEU A 53 -7.11 11.94 12.16
C LEU A 53 -5.98 11.76 11.16
N ASP A 54 -4.80 11.30 11.59
CA ASP A 54 -3.70 11.01 10.68
C ASP A 54 -4.08 9.88 9.70
N GLN A 55 -4.73 8.82 10.20
CA GLN A 55 -5.21 7.74 9.33
C GLN A 55 -6.30 8.18 8.34
N GLN A 56 -7.19 9.09 8.74
CA GLN A 56 -8.29 9.57 7.91
C GLN A 56 -7.86 10.64 6.90
N TYR A 57 -7.02 11.56 7.36
CA TYR A 57 -6.55 12.75 6.68
C TYR A 57 -5.04 12.92 6.90
N PRO A 58 -4.19 12.12 6.24
CA PRO A 58 -2.74 12.27 6.38
C PRO A 58 -2.30 13.70 6.06
N ASP A 59 -1.42 14.26 6.88
CA ASP A 59 -0.93 15.65 6.77
C ASP A 59 0.57 15.73 6.46
N GLY A 60 1.15 14.66 5.92
CA GLY A 60 2.58 14.54 5.73
C GLY A 60 3.32 14.03 6.96
N GLY A 61 2.59 13.60 8.01
CA GLY A 61 3.12 13.04 9.24
C GLY A 61 3.32 14.07 10.36
N THR A 62 2.79 15.29 10.21
CA THR A 62 2.95 16.36 11.20
C THR A 62 2.22 16.06 12.51
N ARG A 63 1.13 15.30 12.46
CA ARG A 63 0.39 14.84 13.66
C ARG A 63 1.06 13.70 14.42
N ILE A 64 1.96 12.95 13.78
CA ILE A 64 2.51 11.70 14.36
C ILE A 64 3.32 11.99 15.63
N ALA A 65 4.12 13.07 15.63
CA ALA A 65 4.93 13.45 16.79
C ALA A 65 4.06 13.87 17.99
N GLU A 66 2.99 14.62 17.75
CA GLU A 66 2.05 15.02 18.80
C GLU A 66 1.28 13.82 19.37
N ALA A 67 0.81 12.92 18.48
CA ALA A 67 0.11 11.71 18.89
C ALA A 67 1.01 10.79 19.72
N GLU A 68 2.28 10.63 19.32
CA GLU A 68 3.26 9.86 20.09
C GLU A 68 3.47 10.46 21.47
N GLN A 69 3.70 11.78 21.57
CA GLN A 69 3.93 12.41 22.86
C GLN A 69 2.71 12.22 23.79
N ALA A 70 1.50 12.43 23.27
CA ALA A 70 0.29 12.21 24.04
C ALA A 70 0.13 10.75 24.51
N TYR A 71 0.52 9.76 23.69
CA TYR A 71 0.55 8.36 24.16
C TYR A 71 1.58 8.14 25.26
N ARG A 72 2.78 8.74 25.17
CA ARG A 72 3.82 8.62 26.21
C ARG A 72 3.36 9.26 27.53
N ASP A 73 2.79 10.45 27.46
CA ASP A 73 2.21 11.14 28.62
C ASP A 73 1.12 10.28 29.29
N ALA A 74 0.28 9.60 28.48
CA ALA A 74 -0.72 8.67 29.03
C ALA A 74 -0.09 7.47 29.74
N VAL A 75 1.01 6.90 29.24
CA VAL A 75 1.73 5.82 29.93
C VAL A 75 2.31 6.31 31.26
N ASP A 76 2.90 7.50 31.28
CA ASP A 76 3.52 8.07 32.48
C ASP A 76 2.47 8.45 33.54
N ALA A 77 1.27 8.84 33.12
CA ALA A 77 0.16 9.21 34.00
C ALA A 77 -0.62 8.02 34.59
N THR A 78 -0.31 6.76 34.24
CA THR A 78 -1.00 5.58 34.77
C THR A 78 -0.11 4.68 35.62
N SER A 79 -0.63 4.23 36.76
CA SER A 79 0.03 3.21 37.60
C SER A 79 -0.46 1.79 37.31
N SER A 80 -1.40 1.61 36.37
CA SER A 80 -1.97 0.30 36.01
C SER A 80 -1.17 -0.35 34.88
N PRO A 81 -0.55 -1.53 35.10
CA PRO A 81 0.17 -2.25 34.05
C PRO A 81 -0.71 -2.61 32.86
N ALA A 82 -1.99 -2.93 33.10
CA ALA A 82 -2.94 -3.24 32.04
C ALA A 82 -3.25 -2.00 31.17
N ALA A 83 -3.43 -0.84 31.80
CA ALA A 83 -3.67 0.42 31.09
C ALA A 83 -2.42 0.83 30.29
N ALA A 84 -1.23 0.74 30.88
CA ALA A 84 0.03 1.01 30.20
C ALA A 84 0.22 0.08 28.98
N ALA A 85 -0.06 -1.22 29.11
CA ALA A 85 0.05 -2.17 28.00
C ALA A 85 -0.90 -1.83 26.85
N ALA A 86 -2.15 -1.45 27.15
CA ALA A 86 -3.10 -1.01 26.14
C ALA A 86 -2.60 0.23 25.37
N VAL A 87 -2.05 1.22 26.09
CA VAL A 87 -1.50 2.43 25.48
C VAL A 87 -0.28 2.14 24.62
N LEU A 88 0.68 1.34 25.12
CA LEU A 88 1.87 0.97 24.36
C LEU A 88 1.51 0.16 23.09
N SER A 89 0.50 -0.70 23.15
CA SER A 89 0.00 -1.43 21.97
C SER A 89 -0.55 -0.48 20.90
N ASN A 90 -1.28 0.57 21.31
CA ASN A 90 -1.78 1.61 20.40
C ASN A 90 -0.65 2.51 19.85
N LEU A 91 0.32 2.90 20.69
CA LEU A 91 1.50 3.64 20.26
C LEU A 91 2.32 2.85 19.24
N ALA A 92 2.51 1.55 19.47
CA ALA A 92 3.16 0.67 18.52
C ALA A 92 2.42 0.65 17.17
N ALA A 93 1.08 0.64 17.17
CA ALA A 93 0.29 0.70 15.95
C ALA A 93 0.48 2.03 15.18
N LEU A 94 0.52 3.17 15.89
CA LEU A 94 0.83 4.48 15.30
C LEU A 94 2.22 4.51 14.66
N LEU A 95 3.23 4.03 15.39
CA LEU A 95 4.62 3.99 14.89
C LEU A 95 4.77 3.04 13.70
N LEU A 96 4.03 1.92 13.71
CA LEU A 96 3.95 0.99 12.58
C LEU A 96 3.35 1.66 11.34
N SER A 97 2.22 2.36 11.47
CA SER A 97 1.62 3.08 10.34
C SER A 97 2.52 4.21 9.83
N ALA A 98 3.24 4.88 10.73
CA ALA A 98 4.22 5.91 10.41
C ALA A 98 5.51 5.39 9.73
N GLY A 99 5.73 4.07 9.71
CA GLY A 99 6.95 3.46 9.17
C GLY A 99 8.18 3.56 10.08
N ARG A 100 7.97 3.94 11.35
CA ARG A 100 8.98 4.03 12.40
C ARG A 100 9.17 2.66 13.08
N LEU A 101 9.59 1.68 12.28
CA LEU A 101 9.50 0.25 12.62
C LEU A 101 10.37 -0.17 13.81
N ASN A 102 11.56 0.40 13.95
CA ASN A 102 12.45 0.04 15.06
C ASN A 102 11.93 0.59 16.39
N GLU A 103 11.40 1.81 16.39
CA GLU A 103 10.76 2.40 17.56
C GLU A 103 9.47 1.65 17.91
N CYS A 104 8.69 1.26 16.89
CA CYS A 104 7.55 0.35 17.05
C CYS A 104 7.97 -0.95 17.76
N LEU A 105 9.06 -1.61 17.32
CA LEU A 105 9.56 -2.82 17.98
C LEU A 105 9.99 -2.58 19.43
N SER A 106 10.66 -1.46 19.72
CA SER A 106 11.04 -1.09 21.09
C SER A 106 9.81 -0.92 21.98
N VAL A 107 8.80 -0.19 21.51
CA VAL A 107 7.54 0.01 22.24
C VAL A 107 6.79 -1.31 22.45
N ILE A 108 6.82 -2.21 21.45
CA ILE A 108 6.27 -3.56 21.59
C ILE A 108 7.03 -4.35 22.65
N ASP A 109 8.38 -4.32 22.65
CA ASP A 109 9.17 -5.01 23.66
C ASP A 109 8.80 -4.54 25.06
N ASP A 110 8.59 -3.24 25.26
CA ASP A 110 8.16 -2.68 26.54
C ASP A 110 6.74 -3.11 26.91
N CYS A 111 5.80 -3.11 25.95
CA CYS A 111 4.44 -3.65 26.13
C CYS A 111 4.47 -5.12 26.57
N LEU A 112 5.33 -5.95 25.97
CA LEU A 112 5.44 -7.37 26.28
C LEU A 112 6.09 -7.60 27.65
N LYS A 113 7.11 -6.81 28.02
CA LYS A 113 7.78 -6.89 29.34
C LYS A 113 6.84 -6.59 30.51
N ILE A 114 5.96 -5.60 30.36
CA ILE A 114 4.98 -5.29 31.43
C ILE A 114 3.81 -6.28 31.46
N SER A 115 3.63 -7.08 30.41
CA SER A 115 2.57 -8.09 30.28
C SER A 115 3.04 -9.49 30.70
N THR A 116 3.82 -9.62 31.77
CA THR A 116 4.38 -10.91 32.24
C THR A 116 3.39 -11.78 33.02
N GLY A 117 2.34 -11.18 33.60
CA GLY A 117 1.29 -11.93 34.29
C GLY A 117 0.39 -12.70 33.30
N ALA A 118 0.01 -13.93 33.64
CA ALA A 118 -0.82 -14.79 32.77
C ALA A 118 -2.14 -14.13 32.32
N HIS A 119 -2.75 -13.30 33.17
CA HIS A 119 -3.96 -12.55 32.83
C HIS A 119 -3.72 -11.45 31.78
N LEU A 120 -2.52 -10.85 31.73
CA LEU A 120 -2.16 -9.84 30.72
C LEU A 120 -1.78 -10.49 29.38
N GLN A 121 -1.19 -11.68 29.41
CA GLN A 121 -0.86 -12.45 28.20
C GLN A 121 -2.11 -12.94 27.45
N GLN A 122 -3.25 -13.03 28.13
CA GLN A 122 -4.55 -13.39 27.55
C GLN A 122 -5.42 -12.15 27.26
N THR A 123 -4.81 -11.05 26.84
CA THR A 123 -5.54 -9.83 26.46
C THR A 123 -5.47 -9.55 24.96
N VAL A 124 -6.48 -8.83 24.46
CA VAL A 124 -6.52 -8.36 23.08
C VAL A 124 -5.31 -7.47 22.73
N PHE A 125 -4.79 -6.71 23.71
CA PHE A 125 -3.66 -5.81 23.53
C PHE A 125 -2.34 -6.56 23.41
N PHE A 126 -2.14 -7.61 24.19
CA PHE A 126 -0.96 -8.47 24.12
C PHE A 126 -0.90 -9.21 22.77
N ALA A 127 -2.02 -9.83 22.37
CA ALA A 127 -2.11 -10.48 21.07
C ALA A 127 -1.93 -9.47 19.92
N GLY A 128 -2.51 -8.27 20.04
CA GLY A 128 -2.34 -7.18 19.08
C GLY A 128 -0.89 -6.69 18.96
N ALA A 129 -0.16 -6.61 20.09
CA ALA A 129 1.25 -6.23 20.10
C ALA A 129 2.12 -7.28 19.38
N LEU A 130 1.88 -8.57 19.60
CA LEU A 130 2.55 -9.66 18.87
C LEU A 130 2.24 -9.63 17.37
N PHE A 131 0.99 -9.37 17.00
CA PHE A 131 0.60 -9.22 15.60
C PHE A 131 1.33 -8.04 14.94
N ASN A 132 1.35 -6.87 15.59
CA ASN A 132 2.08 -5.70 15.11
C ASN A 132 3.59 -5.94 15.06
N ARG A 133 4.15 -6.77 15.96
CA ARG A 133 5.54 -7.23 15.91
C ARG A 133 5.81 -7.99 14.62
N GLY A 134 4.93 -8.92 14.27
CA GLY A 134 5.00 -9.67 13.01
C GLY A 134 4.99 -8.74 11.79
N LYS A 135 4.10 -7.74 11.78
CA LYS A 135 4.07 -6.74 10.71
C LYS A 135 5.35 -5.90 10.64
N ALA A 136 5.85 -5.40 11.77
CA ALA A 136 7.07 -4.60 11.84
C ALA A 136 8.32 -5.39 11.39
N LEU A 137 8.48 -6.62 11.90
CA LEU A 137 9.56 -7.54 11.51
C LEU A 137 9.46 -7.91 10.03
N GLY A 138 8.24 -8.11 9.54
CA GLY A 138 7.94 -8.25 8.13
C GLY A 138 8.55 -7.08 7.37
N GLN A 139 8.10 -5.85 7.67
CA GLN A 139 8.53 -4.55 7.09
C GLN A 139 10.04 -4.32 7.11
N LEU A 140 10.73 -4.80 8.14
CA LEU A 140 12.18 -4.78 8.28
C LEU A 140 12.91 -5.92 7.55
N GLY A 141 12.19 -6.89 7.00
CA GLY A 141 12.76 -7.98 6.22
C GLY A 141 13.27 -9.16 6.98
N ARG A 142 12.60 -9.47 8.08
CA ARG A 142 12.91 -10.60 8.94
C ARG A 142 11.76 -11.60 8.86
N PRO A 143 11.55 -12.29 7.71
CA PRO A 143 10.35 -13.08 7.46
C PRO A 143 10.18 -14.27 8.41
N GLU A 144 11.28 -14.90 8.85
CA GLU A 144 11.24 -15.99 9.84
C GLU A 144 10.80 -15.47 11.20
N ALA A 145 11.38 -14.35 11.65
CA ALA A 145 10.99 -13.70 12.90
C ALA A 145 9.55 -13.16 12.85
N ALA A 146 9.12 -12.65 11.70
CA ALA A 146 7.74 -12.24 11.47
C ALA A 146 6.77 -13.42 11.58
N THR A 147 7.10 -14.56 10.98
CA THR A 147 6.32 -15.79 11.06
C THR A 147 6.19 -16.26 12.50
N ALA A 148 7.29 -16.32 13.25
CA ALA A 148 7.27 -16.67 14.66
C ALA A 148 6.41 -15.71 15.51
N ALA A 149 6.43 -14.41 15.21
CA ALA A 149 5.58 -13.43 15.88
C ALA A 149 4.08 -13.60 15.55
N PHE A 150 3.74 -13.94 14.30
CA PHE A 150 2.35 -14.27 13.93
C PHE A 150 1.87 -15.56 14.58
N GLU A 151 2.70 -16.60 14.65
CA GLU A 151 2.38 -17.85 15.37
C GLU A 151 2.16 -17.59 16.87
N ALA A 152 3.00 -16.75 17.49
CA ALA A 152 2.79 -16.30 18.87
C ALA A 152 1.48 -15.52 19.03
N ALA A 153 1.13 -14.65 18.06
CA ALA A 153 -0.13 -13.91 18.06
C ALA A 153 -1.34 -14.85 17.91
N ILE A 154 -1.25 -15.87 17.06
CA ILE A 154 -2.27 -16.93 16.90
C ILE A 154 -2.51 -17.64 18.22
N ALA A 155 -1.45 -18.05 18.90
CA ALA A 155 -1.54 -18.74 20.19
C ALA A 155 -2.18 -17.85 21.26
N ALA A 156 -1.73 -16.59 21.37
CA ALA A 156 -2.23 -15.64 22.38
C ALA A 156 -3.67 -15.15 22.12
N SER A 157 -4.11 -15.13 20.86
CA SER A 157 -5.45 -14.65 20.49
C SER A 157 -6.53 -15.72 20.49
N ARG A 158 -6.18 -17.01 20.52
CA ARG A 158 -7.15 -18.12 20.50
C ARG A 158 -8.13 -17.99 21.68
N ARG A 159 -9.43 -17.95 21.38
CA ARG A 159 -10.53 -17.74 22.37
C ARG A 159 -10.47 -16.41 23.13
N VAL A 160 -9.62 -15.47 22.70
CA VAL A 160 -9.45 -14.14 23.32
C VAL A 160 -9.82 -13.03 22.34
N SER A 161 -9.25 -13.07 21.13
CA SER A 161 -9.42 -12.04 20.09
C SER A 161 -9.63 -12.70 18.73
N PRO A 162 -10.88 -12.95 18.30
CA PRO A 162 -11.16 -13.52 16.98
C PRO A 162 -10.52 -12.72 15.84
N GLY A 163 -10.60 -11.38 15.88
CA GLY A 163 -10.03 -10.54 14.83
C GLY A 163 -8.51 -10.61 14.74
N THR A 164 -7.79 -10.64 15.87
CA THR A 164 -6.32 -10.81 15.83
C THR A 164 -5.95 -12.21 15.35
N PHE A 165 -6.70 -13.22 15.78
CA PHE A 165 -6.48 -14.61 15.39
C PHE A 165 -6.58 -14.79 13.87
N THR A 166 -7.68 -14.34 13.27
CA THR A 166 -7.90 -14.50 11.83
C THR A 166 -6.92 -13.67 11.00
N LYS A 167 -6.59 -12.44 11.42
CA LYS A 167 -5.58 -11.58 10.77
C LYS A 167 -4.18 -12.18 10.84
N ALA A 168 -3.80 -12.78 11.97
CA ALA A 168 -2.50 -13.40 12.12
C ALA A 168 -2.32 -14.59 11.19
N TYR A 169 -3.33 -15.47 11.03
CA TYR A 169 -3.29 -16.52 10.00
C TYR A 169 -3.22 -15.94 8.58
N ALA A 170 -4.01 -14.92 8.27
CA ALA A 170 -4.00 -14.29 6.95
C ALA A 170 -2.64 -13.63 6.61
N SER A 171 -1.83 -13.33 7.62
CA SER A 171 -0.51 -12.71 7.48
C SER A 171 0.64 -13.72 7.37
N LEU A 172 0.38 -15.02 7.56
CA LEU A 172 1.40 -16.05 7.39
C LEU A 172 1.81 -16.16 5.91
N SER A 173 3.13 -16.07 5.66
CA SER A 173 3.67 -16.21 4.31
C SER A 173 3.78 -17.67 3.84
N LYS A 174 3.81 -18.62 4.79
CA LYS A 174 3.92 -20.06 4.57
C LYS A 174 3.04 -20.79 5.59
N PHE A 175 2.40 -21.87 5.14
CA PHE A 175 1.59 -22.74 5.98
C PHE A 175 2.35 -24.05 6.19
N SER A 176 2.58 -24.43 7.45
CA SER A 176 3.09 -25.75 7.83
C SER A 176 1.99 -26.79 7.70
N ASP A 177 2.33 -28.08 7.74
CA ASP A 177 1.33 -29.16 7.76
C ASP A 177 0.35 -29.04 8.93
N ALA A 178 0.82 -28.53 10.08
CA ALA A 178 -0.02 -28.26 11.23
C ALA A 178 -1.01 -27.11 10.95
N HIS A 179 -0.54 -26.01 10.33
CA HIS A 179 -1.43 -24.92 9.92
C HIS A 179 -2.47 -25.39 8.88
N ILE A 180 -2.05 -26.25 7.94
CA ILE A 180 -2.95 -26.82 6.93
C ILE A 180 -4.03 -27.67 7.59
N ALA A 181 -3.65 -28.58 8.49
CA ALA A 181 -4.61 -29.44 9.20
C ALA A 181 -5.61 -28.62 10.01
N GLU A 182 -5.15 -27.53 10.62
CA GLU A 182 -6.00 -26.61 11.36
C GLU A 182 -6.95 -25.82 10.44
N MET A 183 -6.47 -25.34 9.30
CA MET A 183 -7.31 -24.70 8.28
C MET A 183 -8.35 -25.65 7.69
N ASP A 184 -8.02 -26.93 7.51
CA ASP A 184 -8.98 -27.96 7.10
C ASP A 184 -10.07 -28.18 8.17
N ALA A 185 -9.74 -28.07 9.47
CA ALA A 185 -10.72 -28.13 10.56
C ALA A 185 -11.62 -26.89 10.58
N ALA A 186 -11.04 -25.69 10.45
CA ALA A 186 -11.79 -24.44 10.34
C ALA A 186 -12.74 -24.43 9.13
N ALA A 187 -12.27 -24.91 7.97
CA ALA A 187 -13.07 -25.09 6.76
C ALA A 187 -14.31 -25.96 7.00
N GLN A 188 -14.13 -27.11 7.67
CA GLN A 188 -15.23 -28.01 8.02
C GLN A 188 -16.19 -27.36 9.01
N TYR A 189 -15.70 -26.62 10.01
CA TYR A 189 -16.55 -25.87 10.93
C TYR A 189 -17.41 -24.82 10.22
N LEU A 190 -16.83 -24.03 9.31
CA LEU A 190 -17.57 -23.02 8.55
C LEU A 190 -18.67 -23.66 7.67
N GLN A 191 -18.39 -24.81 7.03
CA GLN A 191 -19.39 -25.55 6.26
C GLN A 191 -20.57 -26.04 7.14
N LEU A 192 -20.31 -26.40 8.40
CA LEU A 192 -21.36 -26.74 9.36
C LEU A 192 -22.22 -25.54 9.72
N GLN A 193 -21.63 -24.33 9.87
CA GLN A 193 -22.36 -23.10 10.17
C GLN A 193 -23.26 -22.64 9.03
N GLU A 194 -22.83 -22.78 7.76
CA GLU A 194 -23.60 -22.36 6.59
C GLU A 194 -24.77 -23.31 6.24
N GLY A 195 -24.95 -24.42 6.98
CA GLY A 195 -26.05 -25.37 6.79
C GLY A 195 -25.96 -26.24 5.52
N GLY A 196 -24.83 -26.19 4.81
CA GLY A 196 -24.74 -26.52 3.38
C GLY A 196 -23.83 -27.68 2.99
N ALA A 197 -23.45 -28.59 3.87
CA ALA A 197 -23.02 -29.95 3.49
C ALA A 197 -22.93 -30.82 4.75
N ARG A 198 -23.77 -31.85 4.85
CA ARG A 198 -23.35 -33.05 5.60
C ARG A 198 -22.00 -33.44 5.00
N LEU A 199 -20.92 -33.48 5.79
CA LEU A 199 -19.59 -33.94 5.39
C LEU A 199 -19.74 -34.98 4.27
N ALA A 200 -19.29 -34.65 3.05
CA ALA A 200 -19.58 -35.38 1.82
C ALA A 200 -19.51 -36.90 2.07
N GLY A 201 -20.70 -37.49 2.11
CA GLY A 201 -20.95 -38.83 2.61
C GLY A 201 -22.40 -39.14 2.31
N THR A 202 -22.68 -39.36 1.04
CA THR A 202 -23.97 -39.84 0.52
C THR A 202 -24.45 -41.01 1.37
N GLY A 203 -25.73 -40.97 1.72
CA GLY A 203 -26.38 -41.90 2.64
C GLY A 203 -26.14 -43.37 2.28
N GLY A 204 -25.81 -44.16 3.31
CA GLY A 204 -25.52 -45.59 3.21
C GLY A 204 -24.45 -46.03 4.21
N GLY A 205 -24.54 -45.59 5.47
CA GLY A 205 -23.55 -45.90 6.50
C GLY A 205 -24.19 -46.61 7.70
N THR A 206 -23.58 -47.69 8.14
CA THR A 206 -23.94 -48.39 9.40
C THR A 206 -24.02 -47.42 10.58
N ALA A 207 -24.80 -47.74 11.61
CA ALA A 207 -24.99 -46.89 12.80
C ALA A 207 -23.67 -46.37 13.40
N GLY A 208 -22.60 -47.18 13.33
CA GLY A 208 -21.24 -46.81 13.76
C GLY A 208 -20.62 -45.66 12.95
N LYS A 209 -20.78 -45.64 11.62
CA LYS A 209 -20.28 -44.53 10.77
C LYS A 209 -21.02 -43.23 11.07
N LYS A 210 -22.34 -43.30 11.29
CA LYS A 210 -23.18 -42.15 11.66
C LYS A 210 -22.75 -41.55 13.00
N ARG A 211 -22.53 -42.39 14.02
CA ARG A 211 -22.07 -41.96 15.35
C ARG A 211 -20.67 -41.34 15.31
N ARG A 212 -19.73 -41.95 14.58
CA ARG A 212 -18.37 -41.38 14.41
C ARG A 212 -18.40 -40.00 13.75
N ARG A 213 -19.28 -39.82 12.75
CA ARG A 213 -19.47 -38.52 12.09
C ARG A 213 -20.02 -37.46 13.06
N GLN A 214 -21.05 -37.81 13.84
CA GLN A 214 -21.63 -36.92 14.84
C GLN A 214 -20.62 -36.51 15.91
N ASN A 215 -19.78 -37.44 16.38
CA ASN A 215 -18.71 -37.11 17.31
C ASN A 215 -17.71 -36.13 16.69
N LYS A 216 -17.27 -36.36 15.44
CA LYS A 216 -16.36 -35.43 14.75
C LYS A 216 -16.95 -34.03 14.57
N GLU A 217 -18.24 -33.96 14.21
CA GLU A 217 -18.96 -32.68 14.10
C GLU A 217 -19.02 -31.97 15.47
N ALA A 218 -19.30 -32.71 16.55
CA ALA A 218 -19.30 -32.17 17.91
C ALA A 218 -17.91 -31.67 18.36
N ASP A 219 -16.85 -32.40 18.03
CA ASP A 219 -15.46 -32.01 18.34
C ASP A 219 -15.09 -30.69 17.63
N LEU A 220 -15.42 -30.56 16.34
CA LEU A 220 -15.19 -29.33 15.57
C LEU A 220 -15.97 -28.15 16.14
N VAL A 221 -17.24 -28.35 16.51
CA VAL A 221 -18.05 -27.30 17.13
C VAL A 221 -17.45 -26.90 18.47
N ALA A 222 -17.07 -27.85 19.33
CA ALA A 222 -16.44 -27.55 20.61
C ALA A 222 -15.11 -26.78 20.46
N GLU A 223 -14.35 -27.06 19.40
CA GLU A 223 -13.09 -26.39 19.13
C GLU A 223 -13.26 -24.96 18.60
N TRP A 224 -14.18 -24.75 17.66
CA TRP A 224 -14.27 -23.55 16.83
C TRP A 224 -15.48 -22.64 17.11
N GLN A 225 -16.43 -23.05 17.96
CA GLN A 225 -17.65 -22.26 18.23
C GLN A 225 -17.38 -20.87 18.81
N TRP A 226 -16.22 -20.62 19.41
CA TRP A 226 -15.81 -19.29 19.86
C TRP A 226 -15.66 -18.27 18.71
N LEU A 227 -15.58 -18.72 17.46
CA LEU A 227 -15.60 -17.84 16.28
C LEU A 227 -17.02 -17.52 15.77
N LYS A 228 -18.07 -18.15 16.31
CA LYS A 228 -19.46 -18.03 15.79
C LYS A 228 -19.92 -16.58 15.62
N ASP A 229 -19.64 -15.74 16.61
CA ASP A 229 -20.10 -14.34 16.64
C ASP A 229 -19.02 -13.35 16.14
N THR A 230 -18.00 -13.85 15.44
CA THR A 230 -16.96 -13.00 14.84
C THR A 230 -17.60 -12.06 13.84
N PRO A 231 -17.32 -10.73 13.89
CA PRO A 231 -17.84 -9.79 12.91
C PRO A 231 -17.49 -10.22 11.48
N PRO A 232 -18.35 -9.98 10.47
CA PRO A 232 -18.08 -10.41 9.10
C PRO A 232 -16.70 -9.97 8.60
N ILE A 233 -16.32 -8.71 8.84
CA ILE A 233 -15.02 -8.18 8.45
C ILE A 233 -13.83 -8.90 9.10
N ASP A 234 -14.00 -9.51 10.27
CA ASP A 234 -12.96 -10.31 10.90
C ASP A 234 -12.98 -11.77 10.40
N GLN A 235 -14.15 -12.29 9.99
CA GLN A 235 -14.30 -13.59 9.33
C GLN A 235 -13.64 -13.62 7.94
N SER A 236 -13.65 -12.51 7.19
CA SER A 236 -13.00 -12.45 5.87
C SER A 236 -11.51 -12.78 5.91
N TRP A 237 -10.79 -12.40 6.97
CA TRP A 237 -9.37 -12.75 7.13
C TRP A 237 -9.15 -14.26 7.27
N LEU A 238 -10.08 -14.98 7.92
CA LEU A 238 -10.01 -16.44 7.97
C LEU A 238 -10.17 -17.04 6.57
N HIS A 239 -11.05 -16.46 5.75
CA HIS A 239 -11.19 -16.88 4.36
C HIS A 239 -9.95 -16.59 3.51
N PHE A 240 -9.23 -15.48 3.74
CA PHE A 240 -7.92 -15.24 3.13
C PHE A 240 -6.87 -16.27 3.58
N ALA A 241 -6.85 -16.65 4.85
CA ALA A 241 -5.97 -17.70 5.36
C ALA A 241 -6.29 -19.07 4.72
N LEU A 242 -7.57 -19.40 4.60
CA LEU A 242 -8.03 -20.62 3.91
C LEU A 242 -7.62 -20.62 2.45
N PHE A 243 -7.79 -19.50 1.73
CA PHE A 243 -7.28 -19.33 0.37
C PHE A 243 -5.78 -19.66 0.29
N ALA A 244 -4.95 -19.07 1.14
CA ALA A 244 -3.51 -19.31 1.16
C ALA A 244 -3.14 -20.77 1.46
N ALA A 245 -3.83 -21.40 2.41
CA ALA A 245 -3.62 -22.81 2.77
C ALA A 245 -3.97 -23.76 1.62
N TYR A 246 -5.14 -23.60 0.99
CA TYR A 246 -5.55 -24.43 -0.15
C TYR A 246 -4.70 -24.16 -1.40
N GLN A 247 -4.19 -22.94 -1.59
CA GLN A 247 -3.18 -22.67 -2.62
C GLN A 247 -1.89 -23.45 -2.37
N THR A 248 -1.45 -23.56 -1.12
CA THR A 248 -0.26 -24.34 -0.75
C THR A 248 -0.47 -25.83 -1.01
N LYS A 249 -1.69 -26.34 -0.83
CA LYS A 249 -2.09 -27.71 -1.17
C LYS A 249 -2.22 -27.97 -2.69
N GLY A 250 -2.26 -26.93 -3.52
CA GLY A 250 -2.53 -27.03 -4.95
C GLY A 250 -4.01 -27.22 -5.31
N ASP A 251 -4.94 -27.08 -4.35
CA ASP A 251 -6.38 -27.13 -4.60
C ASP A 251 -6.91 -25.72 -4.93
N TYR A 252 -6.70 -25.31 -6.18
CA TYR A 252 -7.03 -23.96 -6.63
C TYR A 252 -8.55 -23.70 -6.69
N SER A 253 -9.37 -24.73 -6.93
CA SER A 253 -10.83 -24.58 -6.94
C SER A 253 -11.36 -24.21 -5.56
N THR A 254 -10.96 -24.96 -4.52
CA THR A 254 -11.34 -24.66 -3.14
C THR A 254 -10.72 -23.33 -2.68
N ALA A 255 -9.47 -23.06 -3.05
CA ALA A 255 -8.83 -21.79 -2.74
C ALA A 255 -9.65 -20.61 -3.29
N TRP A 256 -10.06 -20.65 -4.57
CA TRP A 256 -10.86 -19.59 -5.18
C TRP A 256 -12.17 -19.33 -4.45
N ARG A 257 -12.88 -20.39 -4.04
CA ARG A 257 -14.14 -20.26 -3.29
C ARG A 257 -13.97 -19.44 -2.02
N TYR A 258 -12.88 -19.69 -1.28
CA TYR A 258 -12.57 -18.91 -0.08
C TYR A 258 -12.10 -17.50 -0.40
N LEU A 259 -11.32 -17.31 -1.47
CA LEU A 259 -10.94 -15.98 -1.92
C LEU A 259 -12.17 -15.13 -2.28
N ALA A 260 -13.09 -15.68 -3.06
CA ALA A 260 -14.31 -15.01 -3.46
C ALA A 260 -15.17 -14.66 -2.24
N LYS A 261 -15.35 -15.61 -1.31
CA LYS A 261 -16.08 -15.38 -0.06
C LYS A 261 -15.47 -14.26 0.78
N ALA A 262 -14.14 -14.21 0.91
CA ALA A 262 -13.46 -13.14 1.64
C ALA A 262 -13.77 -11.77 1.03
N ASN A 263 -13.64 -11.66 -0.29
CA ASN A 263 -13.91 -10.44 -1.05
C ASN A 263 -15.38 -10.01 -1.00
N ASP A 264 -16.32 -10.94 -1.11
CA ASP A 264 -17.76 -10.66 -1.00
C ASP A 264 -18.13 -10.06 0.37
N ILE A 265 -17.53 -10.58 1.44
CA ILE A 265 -17.71 -10.04 2.78
C ILE A 265 -17.16 -8.61 2.86
N HIS A 266 -15.96 -8.35 2.36
CA HIS A 266 -15.39 -6.99 2.33
C HIS A 266 -16.29 -6.02 1.55
N ARG A 267 -16.79 -6.43 0.39
CA ARG A 267 -17.72 -5.65 -0.42
C ARG A 267 -19.03 -5.35 0.29
N SER A 268 -19.53 -6.27 1.12
CA SER A 268 -20.75 -6.06 1.90
C SER A 268 -20.58 -5.01 3.02
N VAL A 269 -19.35 -4.84 3.53
CA VAL A 269 -19.02 -3.93 4.63
C VAL A 269 -18.51 -2.57 4.12
N GLN A 270 -17.82 -2.56 2.98
CA GLN A 270 -17.24 -1.35 2.38
C GLN A 270 -18.00 -0.98 1.10
N GLN A 271 -18.76 0.12 1.15
CA GLN A 271 -19.42 0.65 -0.03
C GLN A 271 -18.40 1.33 -0.96
N TYR A 272 -18.38 0.90 -2.21
CA TYR A 272 -17.60 1.49 -3.29
C TYR A 272 -18.49 1.75 -4.50
N THR A 273 -18.29 2.89 -5.16
CA THR A 273 -18.99 3.24 -6.40
C THR A 273 -18.00 3.73 -7.44
N ARG A 274 -18.02 3.10 -8.62
CA ARG A 274 -17.19 3.47 -9.78
C ARG A 274 -17.35 4.93 -10.19
N ASP A 275 -18.57 5.45 -10.11
CA ASP A 275 -18.95 6.78 -10.58
C ASP A 275 -18.06 7.90 -10.01
N GLN A 276 -17.67 7.81 -8.73
CA GLN A 276 -16.78 8.80 -8.13
C GLN A 276 -15.39 8.81 -8.78
N ASP A 277 -14.80 7.63 -8.99
CA ASP A 277 -13.48 7.52 -9.60
C ASP A 277 -13.51 7.85 -11.11
N THR A 278 -14.59 7.49 -11.81
CA THR A 278 -14.79 7.87 -13.22
C THR A 278 -14.91 9.38 -13.36
N LYS A 279 -15.75 10.03 -12.53
CA LYS A 279 -15.93 11.49 -12.53
C LYS A 279 -14.62 12.21 -12.20
N LEU A 280 -13.89 11.70 -11.21
CA LEU A 280 -12.61 12.25 -10.80
C LEU A 280 -11.56 12.14 -11.90
N SER A 281 -11.44 10.95 -12.51
CA SER A 281 -10.50 10.72 -13.61
C SER A 281 -10.82 11.63 -14.78
N ARG A 282 -12.10 11.75 -15.15
CA ARG A 282 -12.55 12.65 -16.21
C ARG A 282 -12.24 14.11 -15.90
N ALA A 283 -12.53 14.57 -14.68
CA ALA A 283 -12.21 15.94 -14.26
C ALA A 283 -10.72 16.25 -14.33
N ILE A 284 -9.84 15.28 -14.03
CA ILE A 284 -8.39 15.44 -14.20
C ILE A 284 -8.03 15.55 -15.68
N LEU A 285 -8.50 14.63 -16.52
CA LEU A 285 -8.22 14.67 -17.97
C LEU A 285 -8.70 15.98 -18.61
N ASP A 286 -9.88 16.46 -18.22
CA ASP A 286 -10.47 17.71 -18.69
C ASP A 286 -9.69 18.94 -18.17
N ALA A 287 -9.07 18.85 -17.00
CA ALA A 287 -8.25 19.93 -16.43
C ALA A 287 -6.86 20.05 -17.09
N PHE A 288 -6.40 19.01 -17.78
CA PHE A 288 -5.08 18.98 -18.45
C PHE A 288 -5.20 18.58 -19.93
N PRO A 289 -5.96 19.32 -20.76
CA PRO A 289 -6.18 18.93 -22.15
C PRO A 289 -4.87 18.89 -22.94
N LYS A 290 -4.82 18.06 -23.99
CA LYS A 290 -3.69 18.02 -24.91
C LYS A 290 -3.48 19.41 -25.53
N PRO A 291 -2.24 19.96 -25.54
CA PRO A 291 -1.96 21.21 -26.20
C PRO A 291 -2.36 21.17 -27.68
N HIS A 292 -3.26 22.07 -28.11
CA HIS A 292 -3.51 22.27 -29.54
C HIS A 292 -2.34 23.07 -30.13
N VAL A 293 -1.44 22.39 -30.83
CA VAL A 293 -0.22 22.99 -31.43
C VAL A 293 -0.52 23.68 -32.78
N GLN A 294 -1.73 23.55 -33.35
CA GLN A 294 -2.05 24.13 -34.67
C GLN A 294 -3.30 25.03 -34.63
N ASP A 295 -3.10 26.23 -35.18
CA ASP A 295 -4.10 27.19 -35.70
C ASP A 295 -4.95 28.01 -34.72
N SER A 296 -4.31 28.84 -33.90
CA SER A 296 -4.97 30.10 -33.55
C SER A 296 -4.02 31.28 -33.38
N PRO A 297 -4.20 32.38 -34.15
CA PRO A 297 -3.57 33.67 -33.85
C PRO A 297 -4.27 34.33 -32.65
N LEU A 298 -4.44 33.58 -31.55
CA LEU A 298 -4.91 34.12 -30.30
C LEU A 298 -3.75 34.88 -29.66
N LYS A 299 -4.01 36.13 -29.27
CA LYS A 299 -3.07 36.96 -28.50
C LYS A 299 -2.51 36.13 -27.32
N PRO A 300 -1.23 36.27 -26.93
CA PRO A 300 -0.59 35.57 -25.79
C PRO A 300 -1.36 35.64 -24.47
N GLU A 301 -2.25 36.61 -24.37
CA GLU A 301 -3.15 36.92 -23.26
C GLU A 301 -4.33 35.93 -23.14
N LYS A 302 -4.69 35.25 -24.24
CA LYS A 302 -5.83 34.32 -24.36
C LYS A 302 -5.43 32.84 -24.45
N LEU A 303 -4.14 32.52 -24.51
CA LEU A 303 -3.65 31.15 -24.47
C LEU A 303 -3.84 30.56 -23.06
N ASP A 304 -4.36 29.33 -23.03
CA ASP A 304 -4.36 28.49 -21.83
C ASP A 304 -2.90 28.32 -21.35
N PRO A 305 -2.55 28.74 -20.13
CA PRO A 305 -1.18 28.67 -19.66
C PRO A 305 -0.76 27.25 -19.24
N TYR A 306 -1.71 26.32 -19.04
CA TYR A 306 -1.41 24.95 -18.59
C TYR A 306 -0.52 24.17 -19.58
N PRO A 307 -0.77 24.19 -20.91
CA PRO A 307 0.18 23.68 -21.90
C PRO A 307 1.62 24.19 -21.77
N LEU A 308 1.80 25.48 -21.45
CA LEU A 308 3.13 26.10 -21.28
C LEU A 308 3.79 25.68 -19.96
N TYR A 309 3.01 25.51 -18.90
CA TYR A 309 3.53 25.02 -17.61
C TYR A 309 3.91 23.54 -17.67
N LEU A 310 3.17 22.72 -18.41
CA LEU A 310 3.54 21.32 -18.67
C LEU A 310 4.83 21.18 -19.50
N GLN A 311 5.22 22.23 -20.23
CA GLN A 311 6.50 22.31 -20.95
C GLN A 311 7.66 22.85 -20.08
N GLY A 312 7.44 23.06 -18.78
CA GLY A 312 8.50 23.44 -17.84
C GLY A 312 8.84 24.92 -17.78
N GLN A 313 7.92 25.79 -18.22
CA GLN A 313 8.07 27.25 -18.06
C GLN A 313 7.75 27.75 -16.63
N ALA A 314 7.34 26.85 -15.74
CA ALA A 314 7.13 27.09 -14.32
C ALA A 314 7.65 25.90 -13.49
N GLY A 315 7.74 26.08 -12.17
CA GLY A 315 8.17 25.02 -11.26
C GLY A 315 9.66 25.06 -10.93
N HIS A 316 10.06 24.13 -10.07
CA HIS A 316 11.41 24.03 -9.53
C HIS A 316 12.22 23.00 -10.31
N ASP A 317 13.37 23.41 -10.86
CA ASP A 317 14.19 22.62 -11.80
C ASP A 317 15.03 21.51 -11.13
N SER A 318 14.53 20.94 -10.03
CA SER A 318 15.23 19.84 -9.36
C SER A 318 15.00 18.52 -10.08
N GLN A 319 16.10 17.82 -10.37
CA GLN A 319 16.09 16.44 -10.86
C GLN A 319 16.07 15.40 -9.73
N VAL A 320 16.07 15.83 -8.47
CA VAL A 320 16.12 14.92 -7.31
C VAL A 320 14.92 13.98 -7.28
N PRO A 321 13.66 14.43 -7.45
CA PRO A 321 12.52 13.54 -7.33
C PRO A 321 12.40 12.59 -8.53
N VAL A 322 12.22 11.30 -8.23
CA VAL A 322 11.80 10.27 -9.17
C VAL A 322 10.48 9.70 -8.67
N PHE A 323 9.44 9.73 -9.51
CA PHE A 323 8.13 9.20 -9.15
C PHE A 323 7.98 7.79 -9.74
N VAL A 324 7.61 6.82 -8.91
CA VAL A 324 7.25 5.47 -9.36
C VAL A 324 5.73 5.30 -9.23
N VAL A 325 5.05 5.17 -10.36
CA VAL A 325 3.58 5.16 -10.47
C VAL A 325 3.08 3.90 -11.18
N GLY A 326 1.76 3.67 -11.12
CA GLY A 326 1.09 2.55 -11.79
C GLY A 326 0.03 1.89 -10.92
N MET A 327 -0.40 0.69 -11.30
CA MET A 327 -1.31 -0.10 -10.49
C MET A 327 -0.60 -0.75 -9.28
N PRO A 328 -1.30 -0.95 -8.14
CA PRO A 328 -0.79 -1.82 -7.11
C PRO A 328 -0.56 -3.22 -7.67
N ARG A 329 0.42 -3.92 -7.09
CA ARG A 329 0.78 -5.29 -7.48
C ARG A 329 1.43 -5.44 -8.87
N SER A 330 1.84 -4.33 -9.49
CA SER A 330 2.60 -4.34 -10.75
C SER A 330 4.12 -4.47 -10.59
N GLY A 331 4.65 -4.63 -9.37
CA GLY A 331 6.09 -4.72 -9.14
C GLY A 331 6.80 -3.38 -8.90
N SER A 332 6.06 -2.30 -8.64
CA SER A 332 6.63 -0.97 -8.35
C SER A 332 7.60 -0.95 -7.17
N THR A 333 7.32 -1.74 -6.13
CA THR A 333 8.24 -1.90 -4.99
C THR A 333 9.58 -2.52 -5.41
N LEU A 334 9.59 -3.45 -6.37
CA LEU A 334 10.83 -4.04 -6.88
C LEU A 334 11.68 -2.98 -7.57
N VAL A 335 11.07 -2.17 -8.44
CA VAL A 335 11.75 -1.04 -9.12
C VAL A 335 12.32 -0.06 -8.10
N GLU A 336 11.54 0.28 -7.07
CA GLU A 336 12.01 1.14 -5.99
C GLU A 336 13.18 0.51 -5.20
N GLN A 337 13.16 -0.80 -4.92
CA GLN A 337 14.28 -1.48 -4.27
C GLN A 337 15.55 -1.40 -5.11
N ILE A 338 15.46 -1.72 -6.40
CA ILE A 338 16.60 -1.67 -7.33
C ILE A 338 17.25 -0.28 -7.31
N LEU A 339 16.44 0.78 -7.37
CA LEU A 339 16.95 2.15 -7.27
C LEU A 339 17.53 2.44 -5.90
N ALA A 340 16.85 2.08 -4.82
CA ALA A 340 17.31 2.34 -3.45
C ALA A 340 18.58 1.59 -3.05
N SER A 341 19.00 0.58 -3.83
CA SER A 341 20.28 -0.11 -3.67
C SER A 341 21.46 0.64 -4.29
N HIS A 342 21.22 1.71 -5.05
CA HIS A 342 22.28 2.58 -5.54
C HIS A 342 22.68 3.58 -4.46
N THR A 343 23.98 3.79 -4.26
CA THR A 343 24.54 4.66 -3.20
C THR A 343 24.05 6.12 -3.25
N MET A 344 23.65 6.63 -4.41
CA MET A 344 23.20 8.01 -4.63
C MET A 344 21.67 8.15 -4.72
N ALA A 345 20.92 7.09 -4.43
CA ALA A 345 19.47 7.09 -4.49
C ALA A 345 18.84 6.66 -3.16
N PHE A 346 17.70 7.27 -2.83
CA PHE A 346 16.93 6.96 -1.64
C PHE A 346 15.50 6.55 -1.98
N GLY A 347 15.05 5.40 -1.47
CA GLY A 347 13.66 4.97 -1.60
C GLY A 347 12.77 5.50 -0.48
N ALA A 348 11.89 6.46 -0.77
CA ALA A 348 11.03 7.07 0.24
C ALA A 348 9.81 6.21 0.63
N GLY A 349 9.42 5.24 -0.20
CA GLY A 349 8.21 4.44 -0.04
C GLY A 349 6.95 5.18 -0.48
N GLU A 350 5.80 4.79 0.09
CA GLU A 350 4.51 5.52 -0.10
C GLU A 350 4.50 6.75 0.79
N ASP A 351 5.11 7.84 0.32
CA ASP A 351 5.21 9.07 1.09
C ASP A 351 4.02 10.01 0.84
N THR A 352 3.58 10.69 1.89
CA THR A 352 2.44 11.61 1.86
C THR A 352 2.84 13.09 1.75
N ALA A 353 4.12 13.41 1.53
CA ALA A 353 4.64 14.78 1.44
C ALA A 353 3.99 15.63 0.36
N LEU A 354 3.51 15.03 -0.73
CA LEU A 354 2.81 15.76 -1.79
C LEU A 354 1.41 16.24 -1.33
N ALA A 355 0.71 15.43 -0.53
CA ALA A 355 -0.68 15.67 -0.15
C ALA A 355 -0.95 17.05 0.50
N PRO A 356 -0.16 17.53 1.49
CA PRO A 356 -0.37 18.85 2.07
C PRO A 356 -0.03 20.01 1.13
N LEU A 357 0.74 19.77 0.06
CA LEU A 357 1.16 20.80 -0.90
C LEU A 357 0.16 21.02 -2.04
N LEU A 358 -0.70 20.02 -2.33
CA LEU A 358 -1.69 20.12 -3.41
C LEU A 358 -2.67 21.29 -3.23
N PRO A 359 -3.24 21.58 -2.04
CA PRO A 359 -4.10 22.75 -1.84
C PRO A 359 -3.37 24.07 -2.07
N GLU A 360 -2.11 24.17 -1.63
CA GLU A 360 -1.28 25.36 -1.86
C GLU A 360 -1.04 25.57 -3.36
N LEU A 361 -0.63 24.52 -4.08
CA LEU A 361 -0.42 24.55 -5.52
C LEU A 361 -1.71 24.96 -6.26
N THR A 362 -2.85 24.37 -5.90
CA THR A 362 -4.15 24.70 -6.50
C THR A 362 -4.52 26.18 -6.26
N GLY A 363 -4.21 26.71 -5.08
CA GLY A 363 -4.40 28.12 -4.78
C GLY A 363 -3.50 29.03 -5.63
N VAL A 364 -2.25 28.63 -5.86
CA VAL A 364 -1.31 29.35 -6.75
C VAL A 364 -1.76 29.29 -8.21
N LEU A 365 -2.35 28.17 -8.64
CA LEU A 365 -2.88 27.98 -9.99
C LEU A 365 -4.21 28.71 -10.25
N GLY A 366 -4.76 29.43 -9.26
CA GLY A 366 -5.89 30.33 -9.44
C GLY A 366 -7.27 29.69 -9.28
N GLY A 367 -7.41 28.71 -8.38
CA GLY A 367 -8.65 27.95 -8.16
C GLY A 367 -9.95 28.79 -8.20
N GLY A 368 -10.91 28.37 -9.04
CA GLY A 368 -12.31 28.79 -8.96
C GLY A 368 -12.65 30.20 -9.45
N GLY A 369 -12.02 30.67 -10.54
CA GLY A 369 -12.49 31.88 -11.25
C GLY A 369 -11.58 33.11 -11.18
N SER A 370 -10.32 32.96 -10.74
CA SER A 370 -9.36 34.06 -10.82
C SER A 370 -8.93 34.32 -12.27
N ARG A 371 -9.00 35.58 -12.69
CA ARG A 371 -8.49 36.06 -14.01
C ARG A 371 -6.96 36.23 -14.02
N THR A 372 -6.27 36.00 -12.91
CA THR A 372 -4.82 36.19 -12.81
C THR A 372 -4.07 34.92 -13.20
N LYS A 373 -3.15 35.02 -14.18
CA LYS A 373 -2.27 33.92 -14.58
C LYS A 373 -1.41 33.44 -13.39
N PRO A 374 -1.18 32.13 -13.21
CA PRO A 374 -0.31 31.63 -12.15
C PRO A 374 1.09 32.23 -12.22
N GLU A 375 1.62 32.69 -11.09
CA GLU A 375 2.96 33.28 -11.01
C GLU A 375 4.03 32.15 -10.94
N PRO A 376 4.94 32.03 -11.93
CA PRO A 376 5.90 30.91 -11.99
C PRO A 376 6.76 30.76 -10.73
N ARG A 377 7.12 31.88 -10.07
CA ARG A 377 7.91 31.87 -8.82
C ARG A 377 7.17 31.20 -7.67
N ARG A 378 5.85 31.40 -7.56
CA ARG A 378 5.04 30.77 -6.52
C ARG A 378 4.87 29.28 -6.77
N VAL A 379 4.72 28.87 -8.03
CA VAL A 379 4.71 27.44 -8.42
C VAL A 379 6.06 26.78 -8.07
N ALA A 380 7.17 27.44 -8.43
CA ALA A 380 8.51 26.97 -8.10
C ALA A 380 8.75 26.87 -6.59
N ALA A 381 8.20 27.79 -5.79
CA ALA A 381 8.29 27.72 -4.32
C ALA A 381 7.60 26.47 -3.76
N VAL A 382 6.47 26.04 -4.31
CA VAL A 382 5.81 24.79 -3.91
C VAL A 382 6.67 23.58 -4.26
N GLY A 383 7.25 23.56 -5.47
CA GLY A 383 8.21 22.51 -5.88
C GLY A 383 9.44 22.45 -4.97
N ALA A 384 10.00 23.60 -4.60
CA ALA A 384 11.13 23.70 -3.68
C ALA A 384 10.81 23.13 -2.29
N LYS A 385 9.61 23.41 -1.77
CA LYS A 385 9.13 22.85 -0.49
C LYS A 385 9.08 21.32 -0.53
N TYR A 386 8.53 20.74 -1.60
CA TYR A 386 8.49 19.28 -1.77
C TYR A 386 9.90 18.67 -1.74
N VAL A 387 10.84 19.24 -2.51
CA VAL A 387 12.24 18.76 -2.56
C VAL A 387 12.89 18.85 -1.19
N ALA A 388 12.71 19.96 -0.47
CA ALA A 388 13.25 20.16 0.86
C ALA A 388 12.71 19.13 1.87
N ILE A 389 11.39 18.88 1.85
CA ILE A 389 10.74 17.87 2.71
C ILE A 389 11.32 16.48 2.43
N MET A 390 11.44 16.09 1.16
CA MET A 390 11.93 14.77 0.78
C MET A 390 13.41 14.58 1.15
N GLN A 391 14.26 15.58 0.92
CA GLN A 391 15.67 15.55 1.32
C GLN A 391 15.83 15.44 2.85
N GLU A 392 15.06 16.21 3.61
CA GLU A 392 15.11 16.15 5.07
C GLU A 392 14.65 14.79 5.60
N LYS A 393 13.58 14.22 5.05
CA LYS A 393 13.15 12.85 5.39
C LYS A 393 14.20 11.80 5.06
N ALA A 394 14.87 11.92 3.91
CA ALA A 394 15.94 11.02 3.51
C ALA A 394 17.14 11.11 4.46
N ARG A 395 17.56 12.32 4.82
CA ARG A 395 18.62 12.58 5.81
C ARG A 395 18.29 11.96 7.17
N GLN A 396 17.11 12.22 7.70
CA GLN A 396 16.67 11.69 9.00
C GLN A 396 16.67 10.15 9.00
N ARG A 397 16.17 9.52 7.93
CA ARG A 397 16.17 8.05 7.82
C ARG A 397 17.56 7.47 7.70
N HIS A 398 18.44 8.09 6.91
CA HIS A 398 19.84 7.69 6.81
C HIS A 398 20.56 7.77 8.17
N GLU A 399 20.38 8.86 8.92
CA GLU A 399 20.96 9.01 10.27
C GLU A 399 20.45 7.96 11.25
N MET A 400 19.15 7.65 11.22
CA MET A 400 18.56 6.59 12.05
C MET A 400 19.07 5.18 11.70
N GLU A 401 19.44 4.94 10.44
CA GLU A 401 20.04 3.67 10.00
C GLU A 401 21.53 3.62 10.37
N ALA A 402 22.26 4.72 10.16
CA ALA A 402 23.68 4.82 10.47
C ALA A 402 23.99 4.72 11.98
N ASN A 403 23.15 5.31 12.84
CA ASN A 403 23.26 5.20 14.30
C ASN A 403 23.08 3.76 14.85
N LYS A 404 22.67 2.80 14.01
CA LYS A 404 22.62 1.37 14.37
C LYS A 404 23.86 0.60 13.96
N SER A 405 24.71 1.17 13.10
CA SER A 405 26.02 0.63 12.80
C SER A 405 27.03 1.13 13.82
N SER A 406 27.95 0.26 14.24
CA SER A 406 29.13 0.66 15.02
C SER A 406 30.15 1.46 14.19
N ASP A 407 29.92 1.60 12.89
CA ASP A 407 30.83 2.29 11.98
C ASP A 407 30.64 3.81 12.03
N PRO A 408 31.73 4.60 11.94
CA PRO A 408 31.65 6.05 11.90
C PRO A 408 30.81 6.52 10.70
N VAL A 409 29.77 7.31 11.00
CA VAL A 409 28.87 7.88 9.99
C VAL A 409 29.66 8.87 9.15
N SER A 410 29.92 8.55 7.89
CA SER A 410 30.41 9.54 6.93
C SER A 410 29.38 10.66 6.79
N PRO A 411 29.79 11.94 6.69
CA PRO A 411 28.86 13.04 6.55
C PRO A 411 27.91 12.78 5.38
N HIS A 412 26.61 12.85 5.66
CA HIS A 412 25.57 12.53 4.68
C HIS A 412 25.67 13.48 3.49
N GLN A 413 26.00 12.94 2.31
CA GLN A 413 25.87 13.70 1.06
C GLN A 413 24.40 13.64 0.62
N PRO A 414 23.80 14.76 0.19
CA PRO A 414 22.44 14.75 -0.32
C PRO A 414 22.27 13.74 -1.46
N TYR A 415 21.22 12.93 -1.40
CA TYR A 415 20.94 11.97 -2.46
C TYR A 415 20.70 12.70 -3.78
N GLN A 416 21.29 12.16 -4.86
CA GLN A 416 21.04 12.67 -6.20
C GLN A 416 19.62 12.35 -6.66
N ARG A 417 19.06 11.23 -6.20
CA ARG A 417 17.68 10.82 -6.51
C ARG A 417 16.92 10.40 -5.26
N ILE A 418 15.69 10.86 -5.14
CA ILE A 418 14.75 10.40 -4.10
C ILE A 418 13.53 9.83 -4.80
N VAL A 419 13.29 8.54 -4.59
CA VAL A 419 12.23 7.78 -5.22
C VAL A 419 10.96 7.86 -4.36
N ASP A 420 10.00 8.66 -4.81
CA ASP A 420 8.63 8.67 -4.27
C ASP A 420 7.81 7.58 -4.99
N LYS A 421 7.60 6.46 -4.30
CA LYS A 421 6.81 5.34 -4.80
C LYS A 421 5.41 5.42 -4.22
N MET A 422 4.64 6.38 -4.69
CA MET A 422 3.21 6.51 -4.44
C MET A 422 2.44 6.27 -5.74
N LEU A 423 1.87 5.08 -5.88
CA LEU A 423 1.23 4.60 -7.11
C LEU A 423 0.15 5.53 -7.66
N ARG A 424 -0.67 6.08 -6.75
CA ARG A 424 -1.73 7.03 -7.08
C ARG A 424 -1.23 8.40 -7.54
N ASN A 425 0.07 8.70 -7.48
CA ASN A 425 0.62 9.91 -8.09
C ASN A 425 0.41 9.95 -9.61
N ALA A 426 0.04 8.83 -10.26
CA ALA A 426 -0.51 8.81 -11.61
C ALA A 426 -1.66 9.83 -11.81
N PHE A 427 -2.50 10.07 -10.80
CA PHE A 427 -3.59 11.05 -10.85
C PHE A 427 -3.15 12.48 -10.53
N ASN A 428 -1.91 12.66 -10.07
CA ASN A 428 -1.32 13.96 -9.71
C ASN A 428 -0.23 14.39 -10.71
N LEU A 429 0.02 13.63 -11.79
CA LEU A 429 1.15 13.89 -12.68
C LEU A 429 1.09 15.27 -13.36
N GLY A 430 -0.09 15.80 -13.68
CA GLY A 430 -0.22 17.18 -14.17
C GLY A 430 0.32 18.21 -13.18
N HIS A 431 -0.02 18.07 -11.88
CA HIS A 431 0.50 18.94 -10.83
C HIS A 431 2.00 18.78 -10.61
N ILE A 432 2.47 17.52 -10.57
CA ILE A 432 3.88 17.18 -10.43
C ILE A 432 4.69 17.77 -11.59
N ALA A 433 4.22 17.63 -12.84
CA ALA A 433 4.89 18.18 -14.01
C ALA A 433 5.01 19.71 -13.96
N ILE A 434 3.98 20.38 -13.44
CA ILE A 434 3.98 21.84 -13.28
C ILE A 434 4.95 22.30 -12.17
N MET A 435 4.95 21.65 -11.01
CA MET A 435 5.80 22.09 -9.88
C MET A 435 7.24 21.57 -9.95
N LEU A 436 7.48 20.48 -10.68
CA LEU A 436 8.77 19.79 -10.82
C LEU A 436 9.00 19.34 -12.28
N PRO A 437 9.29 20.29 -13.20
CA PRO A 437 9.41 20.03 -14.63
C PRO A 437 10.58 19.13 -15.02
N ALA A 438 11.54 18.91 -14.12
CA ALA A 438 12.69 18.04 -14.34
C ALA A 438 12.57 16.64 -13.69
N ALA A 439 11.56 16.39 -12.83
CA ALA A 439 11.39 15.12 -12.12
C ALA A 439 11.01 13.95 -13.04
N LYS A 440 11.72 12.82 -12.97
CA LYS A 440 11.44 11.67 -13.83
C LYS A 440 10.30 10.81 -13.30
N VAL A 441 9.56 10.16 -14.20
CA VAL A 441 8.45 9.25 -13.85
C VAL A 441 8.72 7.87 -14.42
N LEU A 442 8.71 6.85 -13.56
CA LEU A 442 8.75 5.44 -13.92
C LEU A 442 7.33 4.88 -13.77
N HIS A 443 6.75 4.44 -14.88
CA HIS A 443 5.43 3.81 -14.91
C HIS A 443 5.58 2.30 -14.97
N VAL A 444 5.31 1.62 -13.86
CA VAL A 444 5.51 0.18 -13.76
C VAL A 444 4.27 -0.56 -14.25
N LYS A 445 4.45 -1.33 -15.32
CA LYS A 445 3.39 -2.09 -16.00
C LYS A 445 3.59 -3.57 -15.73
N ARG A 446 2.48 -4.30 -15.67
CA ARG A 446 2.44 -5.76 -15.52
C ARG A 446 1.20 -6.26 -16.23
N HIS A 447 1.21 -7.53 -16.66
CA HIS A 447 0.08 -8.14 -17.33
C HIS A 447 -1.24 -7.88 -16.56
N PRO A 448 -2.28 -7.32 -17.21
CA PRO A 448 -3.50 -6.88 -16.52
C PRO A 448 -4.19 -7.97 -15.70
N MET A 449 -4.20 -9.21 -16.22
CA MET A 449 -4.78 -10.37 -15.51
C MET A 449 -4.00 -10.74 -14.25
N ASP A 450 -2.67 -10.62 -14.25
CA ASP A 450 -1.84 -10.86 -13.06
C ASP A 450 -2.02 -9.75 -12.03
N VAL A 451 -2.16 -8.50 -12.48
CA VAL A 451 -2.52 -7.37 -11.62
C VAL A 451 -3.88 -7.60 -10.99
N ALA A 452 -4.87 -8.03 -11.77
CA ALA A 452 -6.22 -8.25 -11.31
C ALA A 452 -6.30 -9.33 -10.23
N LEU A 453 -5.75 -10.52 -10.53
CA LEU A 453 -5.65 -11.60 -9.54
C LEU A 453 -4.90 -11.14 -8.30
N SER A 454 -3.76 -10.47 -8.46
CA SER A 454 -2.95 -10.10 -7.31
C SER A 454 -3.60 -9.02 -6.45
N CYS A 455 -4.43 -8.14 -7.02
CA CYS A 455 -5.22 -7.18 -6.24
C CYS A 455 -6.33 -7.91 -5.49
N TYR A 456 -7.09 -8.76 -6.19
CA TYR A 456 -8.19 -9.53 -5.61
C TYR A 456 -7.75 -10.47 -4.48
N ALA A 457 -6.55 -11.05 -4.61
CA ALA A 457 -5.93 -11.94 -3.63
C ALA A 457 -5.23 -11.22 -2.47
N GLN A 458 -5.04 -9.90 -2.55
CA GLN A 458 -4.33 -9.15 -1.52
C GLN A 458 -5.33 -8.64 -0.47
N PRO A 459 -5.20 -9.07 0.80
CA PRO A 459 -6.08 -8.57 1.84
C PRO A 459 -5.61 -7.17 2.28
N PHE A 460 -6.05 -6.14 1.55
CA PHE A 460 -5.67 -4.75 1.81
C PHE A 460 -6.23 -4.27 3.17
N GLU A 461 -5.32 -4.02 4.12
CA GLU A 461 -5.67 -3.43 5.44
C GLU A 461 -5.73 -1.89 5.42
N GLY A 462 -5.18 -1.26 4.37
CA GLY A 462 -5.09 0.19 4.24
C GLY A 462 -6.30 0.83 3.56
N ARG A 463 -6.52 2.12 3.82
CA ARG A 463 -7.47 2.94 3.06
C ARG A 463 -6.88 3.22 1.66
N GLY A 464 -7.73 3.40 0.65
CA GLY A 464 -7.31 3.84 -0.70
C GLY A 464 -7.50 2.83 -1.84
N THR A 465 -7.83 1.58 -1.52
CA THR A 465 -8.16 0.51 -2.48
C THR A 465 -9.53 -0.14 -2.23
N PRO A 466 -10.62 0.62 -1.96
CA PRO A 466 -11.94 0.04 -1.68
C PRO A 466 -12.53 -0.74 -2.88
N TRP A 467 -12.00 -0.50 -4.07
CA TRP A 467 -12.33 -1.20 -5.32
C TRP A 467 -11.70 -2.59 -5.45
N ALA A 468 -10.73 -2.96 -4.60
CA ALA A 468 -9.96 -4.20 -4.75
C ALA A 468 -10.72 -5.48 -4.38
N TRP A 469 -11.97 -5.35 -3.94
CA TRP A 469 -12.81 -6.46 -3.48
C TRP A 469 -13.75 -7.02 -4.55
N SER A 470 -13.69 -6.51 -5.77
CA SER A 470 -14.49 -6.98 -6.91
C SER A 470 -13.64 -7.00 -8.18
N LEU A 471 -13.72 -8.09 -8.93
CA LEU A 471 -13.02 -8.22 -10.21
C LEU A 471 -13.40 -7.13 -11.20
N ASP A 472 -14.69 -6.79 -11.31
CA ASP A 472 -15.18 -5.75 -12.21
C ASP A 472 -14.69 -4.34 -11.79
N ASP A 473 -14.62 -4.08 -10.49
CA ASP A 473 -14.11 -2.80 -9.95
C ASP A 473 -12.60 -2.69 -10.15
N ILE A 474 -11.86 -3.79 -9.96
CA ILE A 474 -10.43 -3.88 -10.27
C ILE A 474 -10.20 -3.63 -11.77
N ALA A 475 -10.96 -4.28 -12.65
CA ALA A 475 -10.85 -4.09 -14.09
C ALA A 475 -11.11 -2.63 -14.48
N HIS A 476 -12.15 -2.01 -13.91
CA HIS A 476 -12.42 -0.59 -14.09
C HIS A 476 -11.23 0.30 -13.67
N GLN A 477 -10.56 -0.01 -12.55
CA GLN A 477 -9.40 0.75 -12.09
C GLN A 477 -8.16 0.56 -12.95
N ILE A 478 -7.95 -0.64 -13.48
CA ILE A 478 -6.89 -0.89 -14.46
C ILE A 478 -7.13 0.00 -15.69
N GLN A 479 -8.36 0.06 -16.20
CA GLN A 479 -8.71 0.91 -17.33
C GLN A 479 -8.49 2.40 -17.03
N LEU A 480 -9.01 2.91 -15.90
CA LEU A 480 -8.82 4.32 -15.51
C LEU A 480 -7.34 4.69 -15.40
N THR A 481 -6.53 3.81 -14.80
CA THR A 481 -5.09 4.05 -14.66
C THR A 481 -4.37 4.01 -16.01
N HIS A 482 -4.75 3.09 -16.90
CA HIS A 482 -4.22 3.02 -18.26
C HIS A 482 -4.55 4.29 -19.06
N ASP A 483 -5.81 4.72 -19.05
CA ASP A 483 -6.26 5.93 -19.76
C ASP A 483 -5.55 7.18 -19.23
N MET A 484 -5.41 7.27 -17.91
CA MET A 484 -4.67 8.35 -17.23
C MET A 484 -3.20 8.38 -17.69
N MET A 485 -2.51 7.24 -17.67
CA MET A 485 -1.11 7.19 -18.09
C MET A 485 -0.92 7.42 -19.58
N LYS A 486 -1.82 6.90 -20.43
CA LYS A 486 -1.83 7.16 -21.87
C LYS A 486 -2.00 8.66 -22.15
N HIS A 487 -2.86 9.33 -21.40
CA HIS A 487 -3.01 10.78 -21.47
C HIS A 487 -1.72 11.51 -21.11
N TRP A 488 -1.07 11.16 -20.00
CA TRP A 488 0.19 11.81 -19.60
C TRP A 488 1.32 11.59 -20.61
N THR A 489 1.48 10.37 -21.12
CA THR A 489 2.45 10.05 -22.18
C THR A 489 2.22 10.91 -23.43
N ASN A 490 0.97 11.25 -23.74
CA ASN A 490 0.61 12.04 -24.91
C ASN A 490 0.82 13.56 -24.76
N ILE A 491 0.90 14.09 -23.54
CA ILE A 491 0.93 15.54 -23.30
C ILE A 491 2.21 16.04 -22.61
N LEU A 492 2.91 15.17 -21.87
CA LEU A 492 4.17 15.54 -21.23
C LEU A 492 5.31 15.49 -22.24
N PRO A 493 6.36 16.32 -22.05
CA PRO A 493 7.55 16.27 -22.91
C PRO A 493 8.16 14.87 -23.02
N GLU A 494 8.81 14.59 -24.15
CA GLU A 494 9.50 13.33 -24.37
C GLU A 494 10.57 13.07 -23.28
N GLY A 495 10.71 11.81 -22.88
CA GLY A 495 11.65 11.42 -21.83
C GLY A 495 11.23 11.80 -20.40
N ARG A 496 9.98 12.23 -20.18
CA ARG A 496 9.40 12.46 -18.85
C ARG A 496 8.94 11.17 -18.17
N ILE A 497 8.34 10.27 -18.95
CA ILE A 497 7.83 8.98 -18.49
C ILE A 497 8.62 7.86 -19.19
N MET A 498 9.02 6.86 -18.42
CA MET A 498 9.51 5.58 -18.93
C MET A 498 8.59 4.47 -18.42
N ASP A 499 8.04 3.68 -19.35
CA ASP A 499 7.34 2.44 -19.02
C ASP A 499 8.37 1.38 -18.58
N VAL A 500 8.07 0.67 -17.49
CA VAL A 500 8.89 -0.43 -16.98
C VAL A 500 8.01 -1.70 -16.95
N PRO A 501 8.08 -2.56 -17.98
CA PRO A 501 7.37 -3.83 -17.99
C PRO A 501 7.96 -4.79 -16.96
N TYR A 502 7.12 -5.26 -16.04
CA TYR A 502 7.51 -6.17 -14.97
C TYR A 502 8.09 -7.47 -15.52
N GLU A 503 7.48 -8.03 -16.56
CA GLU A 503 7.91 -9.27 -17.19
C GLU A 503 9.31 -9.13 -17.80
N ALA A 504 9.61 -8.00 -18.45
CA ALA A 504 10.94 -7.72 -18.98
C ALA A 504 11.98 -7.58 -17.87
N LEU A 505 11.64 -6.86 -16.78
CA LEU A 505 12.50 -6.72 -15.61
C LEU A 505 12.81 -8.09 -14.97
N VAL A 506 11.81 -8.96 -14.86
CA VAL A 506 11.95 -10.31 -14.31
C VAL A 506 12.79 -11.21 -15.23
N ALA A 507 12.64 -11.08 -16.55
CA ALA A 507 13.38 -11.85 -17.52
C ALA A 507 14.86 -11.44 -17.63
N ASN A 508 15.16 -10.15 -17.58
CA ASN A 508 16.52 -9.62 -17.67
C ASN A 508 16.74 -8.39 -16.77
N GLN A 509 16.95 -8.65 -15.49
CA GLN A 509 17.11 -7.61 -14.48
C GLN A 509 18.21 -6.60 -14.81
N GLU A 510 19.38 -7.07 -15.26
CA GLU A 510 20.52 -6.19 -15.49
C GLU A 510 20.25 -5.21 -16.63
N ALA A 511 19.73 -5.69 -17.76
CA ALA A 511 19.42 -4.84 -18.90
C ALA A 511 18.39 -3.76 -18.50
N THR A 512 17.28 -4.14 -17.90
CA THR A 512 16.24 -3.19 -17.48
C THR A 512 16.75 -2.24 -16.39
N SER A 513 17.58 -2.70 -15.45
CA SER A 513 18.16 -1.83 -14.42
C SER A 513 19.10 -0.79 -15.02
N ARG A 514 19.89 -1.14 -16.03
CA ARG A 514 20.75 -0.19 -16.76
C ARG A 514 19.93 0.89 -17.45
N GLU A 515 18.82 0.52 -18.08
CA GLU A 515 17.91 1.48 -18.72
C GLU A 515 17.25 2.41 -17.71
N ILE A 516 16.75 1.87 -16.59
CA ILE A 516 16.18 2.65 -15.49
C ILE A 516 17.19 3.67 -14.96
N LEU A 517 18.42 3.22 -14.63
CA LEU A 517 19.47 4.09 -14.11
C LEU A 517 19.84 5.19 -15.11
N LYS A 518 20.00 4.84 -16.39
CA LYS A 518 20.25 5.80 -17.47
C LYS A 518 19.12 6.84 -17.57
N PHE A 519 17.86 6.40 -17.52
CA PHE A 519 16.69 7.27 -17.61
C PHE A 519 16.62 8.26 -16.45
N VAL A 520 16.90 7.80 -15.23
CA VAL A 520 16.94 8.68 -14.06
C VAL A 520 18.25 9.46 -13.96
N GLY A 521 19.27 9.20 -14.77
CA GLY A 521 20.54 9.93 -14.76
C GLY A 521 21.48 9.52 -13.62
N LEU A 522 21.47 8.24 -13.26
CA LEU A 522 22.42 7.61 -12.34
C LEU A 522 23.41 6.74 -13.11
N THR A 523 24.65 6.65 -12.60
CA THR A 523 25.68 5.76 -13.14
C THR A 523 25.36 4.30 -12.83
N TRP A 524 25.98 3.36 -13.56
CA TRP A 524 25.81 1.95 -13.25
C TRP A 524 26.51 1.57 -11.93
N GLU A 525 25.79 0.90 -11.04
CA GLU A 525 26.34 0.24 -9.85
C GLU A 525 25.81 -1.20 -9.77
N SER A 526 26.68 -2.18 -9.59
CA SER A 526 26.27 -3.60 -9.50
C SER A 526 25.44 -3.90 -8.24
N GLY A 527 25.46 -3.03 -7.23
CA GLY A 527 24.66 -3.14 -6.02
C GLY A 527 23.16 -3.24 -6.29
N VAL A 528 22.68 -2.63 -7.38
CA VAL A 528 21.26 -2.66 -7.78
C VAL A 528 20.76 -4.06 -8.16
N LEU A 529 21.67 -4.97 -8.51
CA LEU A 529 21.34 -6.38 -8.75
C LEU A 529 21.04 -7.14 -7.45
N LYS A 530 21.61 -6.67 -6.34
CA LYS A 530 21.49 -7.26 -5.01
C LYS A 530 20.43 -6.56 -4.16
N PHE A 531 19.35 -6.11 -4.79
CA PHE A 531 18.28 -5.37 -4.12
C PHE A 531 17.66 -6.09 -2.91
N HIS A 532 17.67 -7.42 -2.91
CA HIS A 532 17.18 -8.26 -1.82
C HIS A 532 18.08 -8.25 -0.58
N GLU A 533 19.35 -7.85 -0.72
CA GLU A 533 20.30 -7.66 0.38
C GLU A 533 20.19 -6.27 1.02
N THR A 534 19.48 -5.33 0.38
CA THR A 534 19.31 -3.96 0.89
C THR A 534 18.45 -3.96 2.16
N VAL A 535 19.09 -3.65 3.29
CA VAL A 535 18.44 -3.57 4.60
C VAL A 535 17.85 -2.17 4.80
N ARG A 536 16.66 -1.93 4.24
CA ARG A 536 15.90 -0.69 4.46
C ARG A 536 14.47 -0.96 4.92
N SER A 537 13.81 0.03 5.53
CA SER A 537 12.36 -0.05 5.81
C SER A 537 11.56 0.06 4.52
N VAL A 538 10.58 -0.83 4.31
CA VAL A 538 9.71 -0.80 3.12
C VAL A 538 8.26 -1.05 3.55
N GLN A 539 7.42 -0.03 3.42
CA GLN A 539 5.99 -0.12 3.70
C GLN A 539 5.22 -0.50 2.43
N THR A 540 4.91 -1.78 2.25
CA THR A 540 4.17 -2.25 1.08
C THR A 540 3.60 -3.65 1.28
N ALA A 541 2.48 -3.94 0.62
CA ALA A 541 1.91 -5.28 0.52
C ALA A 541 2.80 -6.26 -0.30
N SER A 542 3.80 -5.78 -1.05
CA SER A 542 4.73 -6.65 -1.83
C SER A 542 5.97 -7.09 -1.05
N LEU A 543 6.03 -6.80 0.24
CA LEU A 543 7.29 -6.82 0.96
C LEU A 543 8.05 -8.16 0.97
N GLY A 544 7.35 -9.24 1.33
CA GLY A 544 7.95 -10.57 1.35
C GLY A 544 8.47 -10.99 -0.03
N GLN A 545 7.92 -10.42 -1.11
CA GLN A 545 8.32 -10.70 -2.48
C GLN A 545 9.61 -9.97 -2.87
N VAL A 546 9.79 -8.71 -2.44
CA VAL A 546 10.94 -7.88 -2.84
C VAL A 546 12.20 -8.12 -2.04
N ARG A 547 12.13 -8.94 -0.98
CA ARG A 547 13.29 -9.39 -0.19
C ARG A 547 13.78 -10.78 -0.58
N GLN A 548 13.17 -11.36 -1.59
CA GLN A 548 13.67 -12.56 -2.24
C GLN A 548 14.45 -12.17 -3.49
N LYS A 549 15.35 -13.05 -3.93
CA LYS A 549 15.91 -12.96 -5.27
C LYS A 549 14.77 -12.93 -6.28
N LEU A 550 15.02 -12.27 -7.42
CA LEU A 550 14.07 -12.20 -8.51
C LEU A 550 13.61 -13.61 -8.91
N TYR A 551 12.30 -13.77 -9.09
CA TYR A 551 11.70 -15.06 -9.42
C TYR A 551 10.62 -14.89 -10.48
N THR A 552 10.53 -15.87 -11.38
CA THR A 552 9.58 -15.88 -12.49
C THR A 552 8.21 -16.42 -12.11
N SER A 553 8.09 -17.10 -10.96
CA SER A 553 6.86 -17.80 -10.56
C SER A 553 5.64 -16.89 -10.35
N ALA A 554 5.82 -15.56 -10.27
CA ALA A 554 4.75 -14.57 -10.25
C ALA A 554 4.14 -14.28 -11.62
N VAL A 555 4.88 -14.47 -12.71
CA VAL A 555 4.42 -14.21 -14.08
C VAL A 555 3.46 -15.31 -14.50
N GLY A 556 2.28 -14.94 -15.01
CA GLY A 556 1.27 -15.86 -15.51
C GLY A 556 0.53 -16.64 -14.41
N LYS A 557 0.60 -16.20 -13.15
CA LYS A 557 -0.14 -16.86 -12.04
C LYS A 557 -1.63 -16.85 -12.28
N TRP A 558 -2.14 -15.83 -12.97
CA TRP A 558 -3.55 -15.70 -13.34
C TRP A 558 -4.11 -16.91 -14.09
N ARG A 559 -3.28 -17.63 -14.86
CA ARG A 559 -3.70 -18.81 -15.64
C ARG A 559 -4.26 -19.94 -14.78
N ARG A 560 -3.90 -20.01 -13.49
CA ARG A 560 -4.48 -20.98 -12.54
C ARG A 560 -5.95 -20.71 -12.23
N TYR A 561 -6.42 -19.50 -12.53
CA TYR A 561 -7.77 -19.02 -12.28
C TYR A 561 -8.38 -18.40 -13.55
N GLU A 562 -7.95 -18.86 -14.73
CA GLU A 562 -8.36 -18.32 -16.03
C GLU A 562 -9.88 -18.29 -16.19
N GLU A 563 -10.55 -19.42 -15.86
CA GLU A 563 -12.01 -19.51 -15.90
C GLU A 563 -12.69 -18.47 -15.02
N GLN A 564 -12.17 -18.22 -13.81
CA GLN A 564 -12.79 -17.30 -12.87
C GLN A 564 -12.47 -15.83 -13.16
N LEU A 565 -11.40 -15.56 -13.89
CA LEU A 565 -11.00 -14.22 -14.31
C LEU A 565 -11.56 -13.82 -15.68
N GLN A 566 -12.31 -14.69 -16.35
CA GLN A 566 -12.92 -14.42 -17.65
C GLN A 566 -13.67 -13.06 -17.72
N PRO A 567 -14.45 -12.63 -16.70
CA PRO A 567 -15.09 -11.31 -16.73
C PRO A 567 -14.10 -10.14 -16.80
N VAL A 568 -12.92 -10.28 -16.18
CA VAL A 568 -11.85 -9.27 -16.27
C VAL A 568 -11.26 -9.23 -17.67
N TYR A 569 -11.02 -10.40 -18.27
CA TYR A 569 -10.50 -10.51 -19.63
C TYR A 569 -11.42 -9.81 -20.63
N GLU A 570 -12.72 -10.09 -20.56
CA GLU A 570 -13.73 -9.49 -21.45
C GLU A 570 -13.77 -7.96 -21.34
N GLN A 571 -13.63 -7.42 -20.12
CA GLN A 571 -13.62 -5.97 -19.91
C GLN A 571 -12.33 -5.30 -20.38
N LEU A 572 -11.20 -6.00 -20.33
CA LEU A 572 -9.86 -5.44 -20.59
C LEU A 572 -9.21 -5.95 -21.87
N GLN A 573 -9.93 -6.71 -22.71
CA GLN A 573 -9.38 -7.40 -23.87
C GLN A 573 -8.46 -6.51 -24.74
N PRO A 574 -8.86 -5.28 -25.15
CA PRO A 574 -8.01 -4.44 -26.00
C PRO A 574 -6.68 -4.07 -25.32
N LEU A 575 -6.71 -3.82 -24.01
CA LEU A 575 -5.53 -3.45 -23.23
C LEU A 575 -4.61 -4.66 -23.03
N ILE A 576 -5.19 -5.84 -22.79
CA ILE A 576 -4.43 -7.11 -22.68
C ILE A 576 -3.70 -7.39 -23.99
N GLU A 577 -4.41 -7.35 -25.12
CA GLU A 577 -3.82 -7.58 -26.44
C GLU A 577 -2.73 -6.55 -26.77
N GLU A 578 -2.93 -5.27 -26.45
CA GLU A 578 -1.92 -4.22 -26.60
C GLU A 578 -0.66 -4.55 -25.78
N TYR A 579 -0.83 -4.99 -24.53
CA TYR A 579 0.29 -5.30 -23.64
C TYR A 579 1.04 -6.56 -24.05
N GLU A 580 0.33 -7.62 -24.46
CA GLU A 580 0.94 -8.85 -24.97
C GLU A 580 1.76 -8.59 -26.24
N ALA A 581 1.26 -7.75 -27.15
CA ALA A 581 2.01 -7.33 -28.33
C ALA A 581 3.28 -6.54 -27.96
N GLN A 582 3.22 -5.67 -26.94
CA GLN A 582 4.39 -4.95 -26.43
C GLN A 582 5.44 -5.92 -25.87
N LEU A 583 5.04 -6.93 -25.10
CA LEU A 583 5.96 -7.95 -24.57
C LEU A 583 6.62 -8.75 -25.69
N GLN A 584 5.85 -9.18 -26.69
CA GLN A 584 6.39 -9.92 -27.83
C GLN A 584 7.42 -9.10 -28.62
N ALA A 585 7.19 -7.80 -28.80
CA ALA A 585 8.15 -6.91 -29.45
C ALA A 585 9.47 -6.79 -28.66
N LEU A 586 9.40 -6.76 -27.33
CA LEU A 586 10.59 -6.73 -26.47
C LEU A 586 11.39 -8.04 -26.55
N ASP A 587 10.71 -9.19 -26.57
CA ASP A 587 11.36 -10.50 -26.70
C ASP A 587 12.06 -10.67 -28.07
N VAL A 588 11.45 -10.17 -29.14
CA VAL A 588 12.06 -10.16 -30.48
C VAL A 588 13.30 -9.28 -30.50
N ALA A 589 13.23 -8.06 -29.94
CA ALA A 589 14.35 -7.13 -29.88
C ALA A 589 15.52 -7.72 -29.05
N ALA A 590 15.21 -8.37 -27.94
CA ALA A 590 16.21 -9.05 -27.11
C ALA A 590 16.90 -10.20 -27.87
N SER A 591 16.13 -11.01 -28.61
CA SER A 591 16.66 -12.14 -29.39
C SER A 591 17.58 -11.70 -30.54
N GLN A 592 17.25 -10.59 -31.21
CA GLN A 592 18.09 -10.02 -32.28
C GLN A 592 19.42 -9.46 -31.76
N HIS A 593 19.44 -8.90 -30.54
CA HIS A 593 20.67 -8.41 -29.92
C HIS A 593 21.63 -9.52 -29.45
N VAL A 594 21.13 -10.72 -29.16
CA VAL A 594 21.98 -11.89 -28.85
C VAL A 594 22.65 -12.43 -30.11
N GLY A 595 21.92 -12.53 -31.22
CA GLY A 595 22.49 -12.99 -32.50
C GLY A 595 23.61 -12.10 -33.05
N ALA A 596 23.52 -10.77 -32.84
CA ALA A 596 24.56 -9.83 -33.26
C ALA A 596 25.83 -9.85 -32.40
N LYS A 597 25.79 -10.43 -31.18
CA LYS A 597 26.97 -10.60 -30.32
C LYS A 597 27.73 -11.90 -30.60
N ASP A 598 27.08 -12.89 -31.20
CA ASP A 598 27.72 -14.16 -31.58
C ASP A 598 28.36 -14.10 -32.99
N GLU A 599 28.13 -13.02 -33.75
CA GLU A 599 28.75 -12.76 -35.06
C GLU A 599 29.93 -11.77 -35.02
N LEU A 600 30.34 -11.31 -33.84
CA LEU A 600 31.52 -10.45 -33.59
C LEU A 600 32.54 -11.17 -32.71
#